data_AF-A0A6G3X5I5-F1
#
_entry.id   AF-A0A6G3X5I5-F1
#
_cell.length_a   1.000
_cell.length_b   1.000
_cell.length_c   1.000
_cell.angle_alpha   90.00
_cell.angle_beta   90.00
_cell.angle_gamma   90.00
#
_symmetry.space_group_name_H-M   'P 1'
#
loop_
_entity.id
_entity.type
_entity.pdbx_description
1 polymer ?
#
loop_
_entity_poly.entity_id
_entity_poly.type
_entity_poly.pdbx_seq_one_letter_code
_entity_poly.pdbx_strand_id
1 'polypeptide(L)'
;RYLAQTRRRVRTTIAEQQRALAWRHPEPASLRSLARTSRLWERRPADEDFGEVRLAVGEQQLALTLNPVSTRPVEDLEPLCAHALRRFIRAYSTIP
;
A
#
# COMPACT_ATOMS: atom_id res chain seq x y z
N ARG A 1 15.16 16.31 7.50
CA ARG A 1 15.70 15.62 6.29
C ARG A 1 15.15 14.19 6.11
N TYR A 2 15.23 13.33 7.14
CA TYR A 2 14.75 11.93 7.11
C TYR A 2 13.28 11.77 6.65
N LEU A 3 12.33 12.46 7.30
CA LEU A 3 10.91 12.36 6.94
C LEU A 3 10.59 12.75 5.49
N ALA A 4 11.35 13.68 4.90
CA ALA A 4 11.16 14.08 3.50
C ALA A 4 11.64 12.99 2.52
N GLN A 5 12.68 12.25 2.88
CA GLN A 5 13.14 11.09 2.10
C GLN A 5 12.16 9.92 2.24
N THR A 6 11.72 9.62 3.48
CA THR A 6 10.72 8.58 3.74
C THR A 6 9.41 8.89 3.01
N ARG A 7 8.96 10.16 2.99
CA ARG A 7 7.76 10.58 2.24
C ARG A 7 7.85 10.24 0.76
N ARG A 8 9.00 10.49 0.12
CA ARG A 8 9.20 10.17 -1.30
C ARG A 8 9.09 8.67 -1.55
N ARG A 9 9.76 7.86 -0.72
CA ARG A 9 9.69 6.40 -0.79
C ARG A 9 8.27 5.89 -0.60
N VAL A 10 7.56 6.36 0.43
CA VAL A 10 6.17 6.00 0.69
C VAL A 10 5.28 6.31 -0.51
N ARG A 11 5.38 7.49 -1.10
CA ARG A 11 4.56 7.84 -2.28
C ARG A 11 4.82 6.94 -3.48
N THR A 12 6.08 6.57 -3.71
CA THR A 12 6.42 5.60 -4.76
C THR A 12 5.78 4.24 -4.47
N THR A 13 5.91 3.73 -3.25
CA THR A 13 5.30 2.46 -2.83
C THR A 13 3.78 2.48 -2.94
N ILE A 14 3.12 3.59 -2.60
CA ILE A 14 1.67 3.76 -2.79
C ILE A 14 1.30 3.55 -4.26
N ALA A 15 2.01 4.22 -5.18
CA ALA A 15 1.72 4.11 -6.61
C ALA A 15 2.00 2.69 -7.15
N GLU A 16 3.03 2.01 -6.64
CA GLU A 16 3.32 0.61 -6.97
C GLU A 16 2.23 -0.33 -6.46
N GLN A 17 1.78 -0.16 -5.22
CA GLN A 17 0.70 -0.94 -4.62
C GLN A 17 -0.62 -0.75 -5.37
N GLN A 18 -0.99 0.50 -5.69
CA GLN A 18 -2.20 0.79 -6.49
C GLN A 18 -2.14 0.12 -7.86
N ARG A 19 -0.99 0.15 -8.54
CA ARG A 19 -0.82 -0.54 -9.84
C ARG A 19 -0.93 -2.06 -9.70
N ALA A 20 -0.31 -2.64 -8.67
CA ALA A 20 -0.37 -4.07 -8.41
C ALA A 20 -1.82 -4.51 -8.11
N LEU A 21 -2.54 -3.77 -7.26
CA LEU A 21 -3.96 -4.01 -6.97
C LEU A 21 -4.83 -3.83 -8.21
N ALA A 22 -4.62 -2.82 -9.03
CA ALA A 22 -5.37 -2.62 -10.27
C ALA A 22 -5.07 -3.70 -11.32
N TRP A 23 -3.85 -4.22 -11.36
CA TRP A 23 -3.50 -5.35 -12.20
C TRP A 23 -4.22 -6.61 -11.74
N ARG A 24 -4.10 -6.95 -10.45
CA ARG A 24 -4.71 -8.14 -9.84
C ARG A 24 -6.23 -8.07 -9.93
N HIS A 25 -6.80 -6.95 -9.51
CA HIS A 25 -8.23 -6.69 -9.38
C HIS A 25 -8.67 -5.57 -10.34
N PRO A 26 -8.75 -5.85 -11.65
CA PRO A 26 -9.08 -4.84 -12.65
C PRO A 26 -10.49 -4.28 -12.49
N GLU A 27 -10.75 -3.14 -13.14
CA GLU A 27 -12.07 -2.51 -13.14
C GLU A 27 -13.11 -3.45 -13.80
N PRO A 28 -14.31 -3.65 -13.20
CA PRO A 28 -15.27 -4.64 -13.68
C PRO A 28 -15.70 -4.49 -15.15
N ALA A 29 -15.91 -3.27 -15.65
CA ALA A 29 -16.26 -3.04 -17.04
C ALA A 29 -15.13 -3.44 -18.01
N SER A 30 -13.86 -3.42 -17.57
CA SER A 30 -12.71 -3.86 -18.37
C SER A 30 -12.60 -5.38 -18.53
N LEU A 31 -13.24 -6.19 -17.67
CA LEU A 31 -13.09 -7.65 -17.61
C LEU A 31 -13.41 -8.36 -18.94
N ARG A 32 -14.38 -7.84 -19.70
CA ARG A 32 -14.76 -8.42 -21.01
C ARG A 32 -13.57 -8.46 -21.97
N SER A 33 -12.67 -7.48 -21.90
CA SER A 33 -11.50 -7.42 -22.78
C SER A 33 -10.46 -8.49 -22.45
N LEU A 34 -10.42 -8.97 -21.20
CA LEU A 34 -9.44 -9.97 -20.74
C LEU A 34 -9.80 -11.40 -21.18
N ALA A 35 -11.05 -11.67 -21.55
CA ALA A 35 -11.54 -13.01 -21.86
C ALA A 35 -10.83 -13.71 -23.03
N ARG A 36 -10.13 -12.97 -23.90
CA ARG A 36 -9.36 -13.52 -25.03
C ARG A 36 -7.85 -13.29 -24.90
N THR A 37 -7.38 -13.04 -23.68
CA THR A 37 -5.96 -12.80 -23.40
C THR A 37 -5.39 -13.94 -22.56
N SER A 38 -4.07 -13.94 -22.37
CA SER A 38 -3.39 -14.83 -21.43
C SER A 38 -3.83 -14.66 -19.97
N ARG A 39 -4.58 -13.60 -19.67
CA ARG A 39 -5.07 -13.31 -18.32
C ARG A 39 -6.36 -14.05 -17.96
N LEU A 40 -7.04 -14.68 -18.93
CA LEU A 40 -8.19 -15.52 -18.62
C LEU A 40 -7.74 -16.72 -17.79
N TRP A 41 -8.32 -16.87 -16.60
CA TRP A 41 -8.00 -17.95 -15.67
C TRP A 41 -6.49 -18.05 -15.36
N GLU A 42 -5.82 -16.91 -15.17
CA GLU A 42 -4.39 -16.89 -14.82
C GLU A 42 -4.11 -17.41 -13.40
N ARG A 43 -5.04 -17.19 -12.45
CA ARG A 43 -4.87 -17.58 -11.03
C ARG A 43 -5.04 -19.08 -10.78
N ARG A 44 -4.24 -19.62 -9.87
CA ARG A 44 -4.15 -21.03 -9.48
C ARG A 44 -4.32 -21.19 -7.97
N PRO A 45 -4.77 -22.36 -7.46
CA PRO A 45 -4.95 -22.58 -6.02
C PRO A 45 -3.72 -22.33 -5.13
N ALA A 46 -2.52 -22.35 -5.70
CA ALA A 46 -1.28 -22.08 -4.98
C ALA A 46 -0.90 -20.59 -4.94
N ASP A 47 -1.59 -19.73 -5.69
CA ASP A 47 -1.30 -18.30 -5.73
C ASP A 47 -1.84 -17.62 -4.47
N GLU A 48 -1.11 -16.64 -3.96
CA GLU A 48 -1.48 -15.88 -2.75
C GLU A 48 -2.83 -15.16 -2.89
N ASP A 49 -3.20 -14.78 -4.11
CA ASP A 49 -4.44 -14.06 -4.42
C ASP A 49 -5.56 -14.95 -4.98
N PHE A 50 -5.43 -16.27 -4.84
CA PHE A 50 -6.45 -17.21 -5.27
C PHE A 50 -7.74 -17.03 -4.46
N GLY A 51 -8.88 -16.94 -5.17
CA GLY A 51 -10.19 -16.73 -4.53
C GLY A 51 -10.46 -15.30 -4.05
N GLU A 52 -9.52 -14.37 -4.20
CA GLU A 52 -9.78 -12.95 -3.91
C GLU A 52 -10.69 -12.32 -4.98
N VAL A 53 -11.74 -11.63 -4.55
CA VAL A 53 -12.71 -10.95 -5.43
C VAL A 53 -12.77 -9.45 -5.11
N ARG A 54 -12.74 -8.63 -6.15
CA ARG A 54 -12.95 -7.18 -6.03
C ARG A 54 -14.42 -6.88 -5.69
N LEU A 55 -14.65 -6.22 -4.56
CA LEU A 55 -15.99 -5.79 -4.13
C LEU A 55 -16.22 -4.29 -4.32
N ALA A 56 -15.25 -3.46 -3.93
CA ALA A 56 -15.37 -2.00 -3.96
C ALA A 56 -14.00 -1.33 -4.08
N VAL A 57 -14.00 0.00 -4.23
CA VAL A 57 -12.82 0.86 -4.06
C VAL A 57 -12.97 1.60 -2.74
N GLY A 58 -11.90 1.64 -1.96
CA GLY A 58 -11.86 2.32 -0.68
C GLY A 58 -10.45 2.26 -0.11
N GLU A 59 -10.29 2.81 1.09
CA GLU A 59 -8.98 2.83 1.74
C GLU A 59 -8.44 1.40 1.97
N GLN A 60 -7.15 1.21 1.70
CA GLN A 60 -6.43 -0.05 1.90
C GLN A 60 -5.24 0.18 2.81
N GLN A 61 -4.82 -0.84 3.57
CA GLN A 61 -3.60 -0.75 4.36
C GLN A 61 -2.38 -0.62 3.43
N LEU A 62 -1.43 0.25 3.79
CA LEU A 62 -0.15 0.33 3.09
C LEU A 62 0.58 -1.00 3.27
N ALA A 63 1.02 -1.62 2.18
CA ALA A 63 1.73 -2.90 2.19
C ALA A 63 3.09 -2.84 2.90
N LEU A 64 3.63 -1.63 3.09
CA LEU A 64 4.87 -1.40 3.82
C LEU A 64 4.60 -1.02 5.27
N THR A 65 5.20 -1.79 6.20
CA THR A 65 5.19 -1.47 7.62
C THR A 65 6.15 -0.32 7.92
N LEU A 66 5.62 0.82 8.35
CA LEU A 66 6.40 1.97 8.81
C LEU A 66 6.82 1.78 10.27
N ASN A 67 7.87 0.99 10.51
CA ASN A 67 8.40 0.80 11.86
C ASN A 67 9.35 1.94 12.26
N PRO A 68 9.09 2.71 13.33
CA PRO A 68 10.06 3.68 13.82
C PRO A 68 11.35 2.97 14.26
N VAL A 69 12.50 3.48 13.82
CA VAL A 69 13.81 3.00 14.28
C VAL A 69 13.97 3.43 15.75
N SER A 70 13.62 2.54 16.67
CA SER A 70 13.74 2.78 18.11
C SER A 70 15.19 2.61 18.54
N THR A 71 15.97 3.69 18.59
CA THR A 71 17.28 3.69 19.27
C THR A 71 17.27 4.49 20.58
N ARG A 72 16.21 5.25 20.87
CA ARG A 72 15.92 5.88 22.17
C ARG A 72 14.41 5.91 22.40
N PRO A 73 13.93 5.87 23.67
CA PRO A 73 12.53 6.06 24.00
C PRO A 73 11.98 7.31 23.31
N VAL A 74 10.74 7.27 22.84
CA VAL A 74 10.11 8.43 22.18
C VAL A 74 10.00 9.62 23.14
N GLU A 75 10.07 9.36 24.45
CA GLU A 75 10.17 10.37 25.51
C GLU A 75 11.45 11.23 25.43
N ASP A 76 12.55 10.70 24.87
CA ASP A 76 13.84 11.39 24.72
C ASP A 76 13.98 12.14 23.38
N LEU A 77 12.99 12.03 22.49
CA LEU A 77 12.91 12.81 21.26
C LEU A 77 12.35 14.20 21.59
N GLU A 78 12.97 15.24 21.02
CA GLU A 78 12.43 16.60 21.09
C GLU A 78 10.92 16.58 20.71
N PRO A 79 10.02 17.16 21.54
CA PRO A 79 8.57 16.96 21.43
C PRO A 79 7.99 17.20 20.02
N LEU A 80 8.55 18.17 19.30
CA LEU A 80 8.16 18.51 17.93
C LEU A 80 8.46 17.37 16.93
N CYS A 81 9.63 16.72 17.07
CA CYS A 81 10.06 15.63 16.20
C CYS A 81 9.23 14.37 16.44
N ALA A 82 8.94 14.05 17.71
CA ALA A 82 8.06 12.93 18.08
C ALA A 82 6.64 13.13 17.54
N HIS A 83 6.09 14.34 17.64
CA HIS A 83 4.77 14.67 17.09
C HIS A 83 4.74 14.54 15.56
N ALA A 84 5.75 15.07 14.87
CA ALA A 84 5.85 14.99 13.41
C ALA A 84 5.92 13.54 12.91
N LEU A 85 6.66 12.67 13.60
CA LEU A 85 6.76 11.25 13.28
C LEU A 85 5.43 10.51 13.47
N ARG A 86 4.74 10.72 14.60
CA ARG A 86 3.43 10.10 14.86
C ARG A 86 2.39 10.52 13.82
N ARG A 87 2.34 11.81 13.46
CA ARG A 87 1.46 12.31 12.41
C ARG A 87 1.81 11.71 11.05
N PHE A 88 3.09 11.54 10.75
CA PHE A 88 3.54 10.91 9.50
C PHE A 88 3.08 9.45 9.40
N ILE A 89 3.28 8.65 10.45
CA ILE A 89 2.86 7.24 10.45
C ILE A 89 1.35 7.11 10.27
N ARG A 90 0.56 7.92 11.00
CA ARG A 90 -0.91 7.93 10.86
C ARG A 90 -1.40 8.37 9.49
N ALA A 91 -0.71 9.30 8.84
CA ALA A 91 -1.11 9.80 7.52
C ALA A 91 -0.82 8.82 6.37
N TYR A 92 0.06 7.83 6.60
CA TYR A 92 0.50 6.89 5.57
C TYR A 92 0.27 5.43 5.97
N SER A 93 -0.56 5.17 6.99
CA SER A 93 -0.97 3.81 7.33
C SER A 93 -1.95 3.24 6.31
N THR A 94 -2.80 4.08 5.74
CA THR A 94 -3.75 3.70 4.68
C THR A 94 -3.44 4.45 3.38
N ILE A 95 -3.84 3.83 2.28
CA ILE A 95 -3.78 4.37 0.93
C ILE A 95 -5.21 4.49 0.38
N PRO A 96 -5.56 5.58 -0.31
CA PRO A 96 -6.83 5.70 -1.02
C PRO A 96 -6.85 4.86 -2.31
#